data_AF-A0A7U9XHS4-F1
#
_entry.id   AF-A0A7U9XHS4-F1
#
_cell.length_a   1.000
_cell.length_b   1.000
_cell.length_c   1.000
_cell.angle_alpha   90.00
_cell.angle_beta   90.00
_cell.angle_gamma   90.00
#
_symmetry.space_group_name_H-M   'P 1'
#
loop_
_entity.id
_entity.type
_entity.pdbx_description
1 polymer ?
#
loop_
_entity_poly.entity_id
_entity_poly.type
_entity_poly.pdbx_seq_one_letter_code
_entity_poly.pdbx_strand_id
1 'polypeptide(L)'
;MRNKKLFTAMVVGAMALGLAGCANESGKGQGGSQVQAPSPENDKGAVAGQEDRNLEEELKNYRQEREDMIQEANGLVEGGSPKEDNYSFDMSGSFYTSRFDTRETTQAYAAARVYVTDTLGIKPSTKMVTYMCMDPRVLAIYDDQDKGVAAGYDSSDIFVCEYCNGDGVWQYLILVRDGKGSPWSVIHNGSSYKE
;
A
#
# COMPACT_ATOMS: atom_id res chain seq x y z
N MET A 1 -38.99 24.13 5.69
CA MET A 1 -37.92 25.07 6.06
C MET A 1 -36.59 24.43 5.68
N ARG A 2 -35.86 25.04 4.73
CA ARG A 2 -34.61 24.54 4.16
C ARG A 2 -33.45 25.27 4.83
N ASN A 3 -32.63 24.60 5.62
CA ASN A 3 -31.39 25.19 6.12
C ASN A 3 -30.24 24.77 5.21
N LYS A 4 -29.74 25.74 4.45
CA LYS A 4 -28.62 25.64 3.54
C LYS A 4 -27.33 26.05 4.27
N LYS A 5 -26.30 25.21 4.12
CA LYS A 5 -24.89 25.52 3.83
C LYS A 5 -24.17 26.59 4.69
N LEU A 6 -23.11 26.16 5.36
CA LEU A 6 -21.89 26.96 5.50
C LEU A 6 -20.71 26.14 4.96
N PHE A 7 -20.16 26.63 3.85
CA PHE A 7 -18.84 26.27 3.34
C PHE A 7 -17.83 27.18 4.03
N THR A 8 -16.80 26.60 4.66
CA THR A 8 -15.61 27.35 5.06
C THR A 8 -14.45 26.82 4.22
N ALA A 9 -14.11 27.58 3.18
CA ALA A 9 -12.83 27.47 2.49
C ALA A 9 -11.87 28.47 3.15
N MET A 10 -10.68 28.02 3.53
CA MET A 10 -9.54 28.91 3.80
C MET A 10 -8.32 28.33 3.12
N VAL A 11 -7.99 28.95 1.98
CA VAL A 11 -6.71 28.87 1.30
C VAL A 11 -5.84 29.97 1.88
N VAL A 12 -4.67 29.64 2.41
CA VAL A 12 -3.55 30.60 2.53
C VAL A 12 -2.29 29.86 2.13
N GLY A 13 -1.79 30.20 0.95
CA GLY A 13 -0.45 29.87 0.50
C GLY A 13 0.56 30.89 1.04
N ALA A 14 1.77 30.42 1.33
CA ALA A 14 2.96 31.25 1.39
C ALA A 14 4.12 30.44 0.82
N MET A 15 4.45 30.72 -0.45
CA MET A 15 5.72 30.38 -1.05
C MET A 15 6.79 31.34 -0.50
N ALA A 16 7.90 30.82 -0.01
CA ALA A 16 9.12 31.58 0.18
C ALA A 16 10.29 30.83 -0.47
N LEU A 17 10.65 31.28 -1.68
CA LEU A 17 11.90 30.94 -2.35
C LEU A 17 13.04 31.73 -1.69
N GLY A 18 13.95 31.03 -1.01
CA GLY A 18 15.18 31.58 -0.49
C GLY A 18 16.27 31.60 -1.56
N LEU A 19 16.79 32.80 -1.82
CA LEU A 19 17.81 33.15 -2.80
C LEU A 19 19.17 32.51 -2.55
N ALA A 20 19.86 32.21 -3.65
CA ALA A 20 21.28 31.90 -3.71
C ALA A 20 22.16 33.11 -3.36
N GLY A 21 23.38 32.83 -2.88
CA GLY A 21 24.51 33.74 -3.03
C GLY A 21 25.41 33.83 -1.79
N CYS A 22 26.59 33.22 -1.87
CA CYS A 22 27.85 33.76 -1.34
C CYS A 22 29.01 33.06 -2.04
N ALA A 23 29.50 33.68 -3.10
CA ALA A 23 30.87 33.49 -3.57
C ALA A 23 31.77 34.44 -2.78
N ASN A 24 32.93 33.97 -2.32
CA ASN A 24 34.11 34.81 -2.22
C ASN A 24 35.39 33.96 -2.26
N GLU A 25 36.30 34.34 -3.15
CA GLU A 25 37.63 33.77 -3.33
C GLU A 25 38.62 34.26 -2.26
N SER A 26 39.71 33.50 -2.16
CA SER A 26 41.12 33.91 -2.00
C SER A 26 41.82 33.57 -0.67
N GLY A 27 42.94 32.83 -0.81
CA GLY A 27 43.94 32.62 0.24
C GLY A 27 44.77 31.35 0.07
N LYS A 28 45.90 31.42 -0.64
CA LYS A 28 46.95 30.37 -0.71
C LYS A 28 47.67 30.22 0.65
N GLY A 29 47.95 28.99 1.06
CA GLY A 29 48.92 28.65 2.12
C GLY A 29 49.26 27.16 2.13
N GLN A 30 50.54 26.82 2.00
CA GLN A 30 51.08 25.47 1.86
C GLN A 30 51.08 24.66 3.17
N GLY A 31 50.98 23.33 3.03
CA GLY A 31 51.76 22.38 3.84
C GLY A 31 51.04 21.74 5.03
N GLY A 32 50.64 20.48 4.87
CA GLY A 32 50.20 19.65 6.00
C GLY A 32 49.49 18.39 5.53
N SER A 33 50.18 17.26 5.56
CA SER A 33 49.61 15.94 5.37
C SER A 33 48.55 15.67 6.45
N GLN A 34 47.28 15.51 6.06
CA GLN A 34 46.25 14.98 6.96
C GLN A 34 45.20 14.21 6.17
N VAL A 35 44.91 13.02 6.71
CA VAL A 35 44.05 11.97 6.20
C VAL A 35 42.67 12.53 5.82
N GLN A 36 42.29 12.28 4.56
CA GLN A 36 40.97 12.59 4.03
C GLN A 36 39.95 11.68 4.75
N ALA A 37 39.20 12.24 5.69
CA ALA A 37 38.02 11.57 6.21
C ALA A 37 37.02 11.39 5.06
N PRO A 38 36.50 10.18 4.82
CA PRO A 38 35.47 9.99 3.80
C PRO A 38 34.21 10.77 4.21
N SER A 39 33.69 11.53 3.25
CA SER A 39 32.40 12.24 3.33
C SER A 39 31.29 11.25 3.71
N PRO A 40 30.32 11.59 4.58
CA PRO A 40 29.22 10.69 4.92
C PRO A 40 28.17 10.71 3.81
N GLU A 41 28.48 10.12 2.66
CA GLU A 41 27.45 9.64 1.73
C GLU A 41 27.01 8.25 2.20
N ASN A 42 26.21 8.15 3.26
CA ASN A 42 25.55 6.87 3.59
C ASN A 42 24.37 6.92 4.59
N ASP A 43 23.60 8.01 4.68
CA ASP A 43 22.47 8.06 5.62
C ASP A 43 21.09 7.83 4.98
N LYS A 44 20.93 8.04 3.67
CA LYS A 44 19.63 7.83 3.00
C LYS A 44 19.24 6.35 2.87
N GLY A 45 20.20 5.45 2.68
CA GLY A 45 19.94 4.01 2.57
C GLY A 45 19.63 3.34 3.91
N ALA A 46 20.24 3.84 5.00
CA ALA A 46 19.99 3.34 6.35
C ALA A 46 18.59 3.75 6.87
N VAL A 47 18.17 4.99 6.57
CA VAL A 47 16.83 5.51 6.95
C VAL A 47 15.72 4.80 6.16
N ALA A 48 15.83 4.67 4.83
CA ALA A 48 14.85 3.95 4.03
C ALA A 48 14.69 2.48 4.48
N GLY A 49 15.80 1.79 4.75
CA GLY A 49 15.78 0.43 5.26
C GLY A 49 15.26 0.31 6.70
N GLN A 50 15.21 1.39 7.48
CA GLN A 50 14.59 1.40 8.81
C GLN A 50 13.09 1.65 8.72
N GLU A 51 12.65 2.57 7.86
CA GLU A 51 11.23 2.84 7.59
C GLU A 51 10.53 1.59 7.03
N ASP A 52 11.15 0.88 6.09
CA ASP A 52 10.61 -0.37 5.54
C ASP A 52 10.47 -1.45 6.63
N ARG A 53 11.48 -1.60 7.50
CA ARG A 53 11.42 -2.58 8.60
C ARG A 53 10.30 -2.26 9.61
N ASN A 54 10.11 -0.98 9.91
CA ASN A 54 9.03 -0.55 10.80
C ASN A 54 7.66 -0.82 10.17
N LEU A 55 7.49 -0.54 8.88
CA LEU A 55 6.24 -0.83 8.15
C LEU A 55 5.92 -2.32 8.13
N GLU A 56 6.90 -3.19 7.85
CA GLU A 56 6.68 -4.64 7.85
C GLU A 56 6.23 -5.16 9.22
N GLU A 57 6.79 -4.62 10.31
CA GLU A 57 6.39 -4.98 11.67
C GLU A 57 4.96 -4.52 11.97
N GLU A 58 4.60 -3.28 11.62
CA GLU A 58 3.24 -2.77 11.78
C GLU A 58 2.22 -3.57 10.95
N LEU A 59 2.52 -3.87 9.69
CA LEU A 59 1.66 -4.69 8.83
C LEU A 59 1.47 -6.09 9.39
N LYS A 60 2.53 -6.72 9.90
CA LYS A 60 2.44 -8.02 10.57
C LYS A 60 1.50 -7.96 11.78
N ASN A 61 1.63 -6.94 12.62
CA ASN A 61 0.77 -6.75 13.79
C ASN A 61 -0.68 -6.49 13.38
N TYR A 62 -0.91 -5.67 12.36
CA TYR A 62 -2.25 -5.42 11.80
C TYR A 62 -2.91 -6.70 11.31
N ARG A 63 -2.17 -7.50 10.53
CA ARG A 63 -2.68 -8.77 9.97
C ARG A 63 -3.02 -9.76 11.08
N GLN A 64 -2.21 -9.84 12.14
CA GLN A 64 -2.49 -10.70 13.28
C GLN A 64 -3.71 -10.21 14.08
N GLU A 65 -3.83 -8.91 14.39
CA GLU A 65 -5.00 -8.37 15.09
C GLU A 65 -6.28 -8.64 14.27
N ARG A 66 -6.24 -8.42 12.95
CA ARG A 66 -7.36 -8.74 12.04
C ARG A 66 -7.71 -10.23 12.07
N GLU A 67 -6.72 -11.11 12.08
CA GLU A 67 -6.94 -12.56 12.20
C GLU A 67 -7.62 -12.93 13.52
N ASP A 68 -7.19 -12.34 14.63
CA ASP A 68 -7.73 -12.65 15.96
C ASP A 68 -9.19 -12.19 16.11
N MET A 69 -9.59 -11.15 15.36
CA MET A 69 -10.98 -10.68 15.30
C MET A 69 -11.90 -11.58 14.48
N ILE A 70 -11.39 -12.50 13.66
CA ILE A 70 -12.23 -13.38 12.85
C ILE A 70 -12.78 -14.51 13.70
N GLN A 71 -14.10 -14.63 13.71
CA GLN A 71 -14.86 -15.65 14.42
C GLN A 71 -15.77 -16.40 13.45
N GLU A 72 -15.84 -17.71 13.61
CA GLU A 72 -16.80 -18.55 12.90
C GLU A 72 -17.87 -19.02 13.88
N ALA A 73 -19.12 -18.67 13.61
CA ALA A 73 -20.27 -19.09 14.40
C ALA A 73 -21.43 -19.43 13.48
N ASN A 74 -22.02 -20.62 13.66
CA ASN A 74 -23.21 -21.08 12.91
C ASN A 74 -23.04 -21.04 11.38
N GLY A 75 -21.83 -21.29 10.87
CA GLY A 75 -21.53 -21.25 9.43
C GLY A 75 -21.43 -19.84 8.83
N LEU A 76 -21.51 -18.81 9.66
CA LEU A 76 -21.18 -17.43 9.31
C LEU A 76 -19.76 -17.13 9.77
N VAL A 77 -19.04 -16.36 8.94
CA VAL A 77 -17.74 -15.82 9.30
C VAL A 77 -17.91 -14.34 9.57
N GLU A 78 -17.66 -13.94 10.80
CA GLU A 78 -17.62 -12.56 11.24
C GLU A 78 -16.17 -12.12 11.33
N GLY A 79 -15.87 -10.92 10.84
CA GLY A 79 -14.55 -10.31 10.93
C GLY A 79 -14.68 -8.82 11.23
N GLY A 80 -13.61 -8.24 11.76
CA GLY A 80 -13.52 -6.81 12.01
C GLY A 80 -12.27 -6.19 11.42
N SER A 81 -12.17 -4.88 11.56
CA SER A 81 -10.96 -4.13 11.24
C SER A 81 -10.25 -3.74 12.53
N PRO A 82 -8.93 -3.94 12.62
CA PRO A 82 -8.10 -3.35 13.68
C PRO A 82 -8.32 -1.84 13.81
N LYS A 83 -8.03 -1.28 14.99
CA LYS A 83 -8.17 0.16 15.22
C LYS A 83 -7.06 0.92 14.50
N GLU A 84 -7.44 1.85 13.63
CA GLU A 84 -6.48 2.64 12.83
C GLU A 84 -5.48 3.42 13.70
N ASP A 85 -5.93 4.01 14.82
CA ASP A 85 -5.09 4.77 15.77
C ASP A 85 -3.92 3.96 16.38
N ASN A 86 -3.93 2.63 16.26
CA ASN A 86 -2.84 1.77 16.73
C ASN A 86 -1.64 1.72 15.76
N TYR A 87 -1.78 2.25 14.54
CA TYR A 87 -0.81 2.11 13.46
C TYR A 87 -0.41 3.48 12.91
N SER A 88 0.83 3.60 12.43
CA SER A 88 1.37 4.86 11.90
C SER A 88 1.43 4.90 10.38
N PHE A 89 1.33 3.76 9.71
CA PHE A 89 1.29 3.70 8.24
C PHE A 89 0.00 4.29 7.65
N ASP A 90 0.09 4.80 6.42
CA ASP A 90 -1.04 5.40 5.74
C ASP A 90 -2.09 4.34 5.34
N MET A 91 -3.26 4.42 5.96
CA MET A 91 -4.40 3.55 5.68
C MET A 91 -5.40 4.16 4.70
N SER A 92 -5.19 5.40 4.24
CA SER A 92 -6.15 6.12 3.38
C SER A 92 -6.41 5.41 2.04
N GLY A 93 -5.41 4.68 1.53
CA GLY A 93 -5.55 3.84 0.33
C GLY A 93 -6.51 2.66 0.50
N SER A 94 -6.76 2.20 1.73
CA SER A 94 -7.59 1.00 2.01
C SER A 94 -9.07 1.21 1.66
N PHE A 95 -9.51 2.46 1.53
CA PHE A 95 -10.85 2.82 1.04
C PHE A 95 -11.03 2.58 -0.47
N TYR A 96 -10.06 1.97 -1.18
CA TYR A 96 -10.21 1.61 -2.59
C TYR A 96 -11.46 0.78 -2.88
N THR A 97 -11.86 -0.07 -1.93
CA THR A 97 -13.05 -0.92 -2.05
C THR A 97 -14.35 -0.13 -2.22
N SER A 98 -14.40 1.15 -1.76
CA SER A 98 -15.55 2.05 -1.96
C SER A 98 -15.85 2.38 -3.42
N ARG A 99 -14.93 2.07 -4.35
CA ARG A 99 -15.11 2.18 -5.80
C ARG A 99 -16.05 1.11 -6.36
N PHE A 100 -16.31 0.06 -5.60
CA PHE A 100 -17.05 -1.13 -6.03
C PHE A 100 -18.33 -1.30 -5.22
N ASP A 101 -19.40 -1.74 -5.87
CA ASP A 101 -20.56 -2.22 -5.13
C ASP A 101 -20.29 -3.59 -4.50
N THR A 102 -21.13 -3.99 -3.53
CA THR A 102 -20.95 -5.25 -2.79
C THR A 102 -20.88 -6.48 -3.70
N ARG A 103 -21.58 -6.48 -4.86
CA ARG A 103 -21.53 -7.59 -5.80
C ARG A 103 -20.18 -7.64 -6.50
N GLU A 104 -19.69 -6.49 -6.96
CA GLU A 104 -18.38 -6.36 -7.60
C GLU A 104 -17.25 -6.80 -6.66
N THR A 105 -17.26 -6.35 -5.40
CA THR A 105 -16.30 -6.77 -4.36
C THR A 105 -16.36 -8.27 -4.11
N THR A 106 -17.58 -8.84 -3.98
CA THR A 106 -17.77 -10.28 -3.76
C THR A 106 -17.21 -11.11 -4.91
N GLN A 107 -17.42 -10.66 -6.15
CA GLN A 107 -16.91 -11.34 -7.34
C GLN A 107 -15.39 -11.26 -7.45
N ALA A 108 -14.78 -10.13 -7.10
CA ALA A 108 -13.32 -9.98 -7.09
C ALA A 108 -12.68 -10.93 -6.06
N TYR A 109 -13.21 -10.98 -4.83
CA TYR A 109 -12.74 -11.93 -3.83
C TYR A 109 -12.97 -13.39 -4.24
N ALA A 110 -14.10 -13.72 -4.89
CA ALA A 110 -14.32 -15.07 -5.40
C ALA A 110 -13.27 -15.48 -6.44
N ALA A 111 -12.96 -14.59 -7.39
CA ALA A 111 -11.91 -14.83 -8.40
C ALA A 111 -10.53 -14.98 -7.75
N ALA A 112 -10.18 -14.12 -6.79
CA ALA A 112 -8.91 -14.18 -6.06
C ALA A 112 -8.79 -15.49 -5.26
N ARG A 113 -9.86 -15.92 -4.58
CA ARG A 113 -9.90 -17.19 -3.84
C ARG A 113 -9.67 -18.39 -4.73
N VAL A 114 -10.38 -18.48 -5.86
CA VAL A 114 -10.22 -19.56 -6.85
C VAL A 114 -8.80 -19.57 -7.39
N TYR A 115 -8.19 -18.40 -7.65
CA TYR A 115 -6.80 -18.35 -8.09
C TYR A 115 -5.86 -18.94 -7.04
N VAL A 116 -5.97 -18.54 -5.77
CA VAL A 116 -5.12 -19.07 -4.69
C VAL A 116 -5.32 -20.57 -4.48
N THR A 117 -6.55 -21.05 -4.41
CA THR A 117 -6.83 -22.45 -4.07
C THR A 117 -6.68 -23.39 -5.25
N ASP A 118 -7.19 -23.01 -6.42
CA ASP A 118 -7.35 -23.94 -7.54
C ASP A 118 -6.24 -23.76 -8.57
N THR A 119 -5.77 -22.51 -8.78
CA THR A 119 -4.68 -22.24 -9.74
C THR A 119 -3.31 -22.46 -9.10
N LEU A 120 -3.09 -21.93 -7.89
CA LEU A 120 -1.82 -22.10 -7.18
C LEU A 120 -1.77 -23.38 -6.33
N GLY A 121 -2.91 -24.00 -6.01
CA GLY A 121 -2.96 -25.16 -5.12
C GLY A 121 -2.66 -24.81 -3.66
N ILE A 122 -2.75 -23.54 -3.26
CA ILE A 122 -2.37 -23.07 -1.93
C ILE A 122 -3.59 -23.11 -1.01
N LYS A 123 -3.38 -23.69 0.18
CA LYS A 123 -4.32 -23.57 1.30
C LYS A 123 -3.64 -22.72 2.39
N PRO A 124 -3.95 -21.41 2.49
CA PRO A 124 -3.36 -20.55 3.51
C PRO A 124 -3.62 -21.09 4.92
N SER A 125 -2.68 -20.85 5.83
CA SER A 125 -2.81 -21.19 7.26
C SER A 125 -3.69 -20.20 8.03
N THR A 126 -4.02 -19.07 7.40
CA THR A 126 -4.90 -18.03 7.92
C THR A 126 -6.38 -18.45 7.83
N LYS A 127 -7.25 -17.78 8.60
CA LYS A 127 -8.69 -18.11 8.67
C LYS A 127 -9.43 -17.84 7.36
N MET A 128 -8.96 -16.88 6.56
CA MET A 128 -9.46 -16.60 5.21
C MET A 128 -8.39 -16.94 4.17
N VAL A 129 -8.85 -17.21 2.94
CA VAL A 129 -7.97 -17.46 1.80
C VAL A 129 -7.34 -16.16 1.27
N THR A 130 -8.09 -15.06 1.29
CA THR A 130 -7.64 -13.75 0.80
C THR A 130 -8.21 -12.64 1.70
N TYR A 131 -7.49 -11.53 1.78
CA TYR A 131 -7.83 -10.35 2.57
C TYR A 131 -7.81 -9.08 1.72
N MET A 132 -8.47 -8.03 2.22
CA MET A 132 -8.24 -6.66 1.75
C MET A 132 -6.77 -6.30 1.91
N CYS A 133 -6.17 -5.72 0.87
CA CYS A 133 -4.80 -5.23 0.93
C CYS A 133 -4.74 -3.99 1.82
N MET A 134 -3.73 -3.95 2.69
CA MET A 134 -3.48 -2.84 3.62
C MET A 134 -2.09 -2.23 3.47
N ASP A 135 -1.26 -2.77 2.58
CA ASP A 135 0.09 -2.26 2.38
C ASP A 135 0.05 -0.98 1.52
N PRO A 136 0.41 0.19 2.08
CA PRO A 136 0.38 1.46 1.35
C PRO A 136 1.28 1.45 0.11
N ARG A 137 2.38 0.67 0.13
CA ARG A 137 3.29 0.55 -1.02
C ARG A 137 2.61 -0.12 -2.20
N VAL A 138 1.66 -1.02 -1.96
CA VAL A 138 0.88 -1.67 -3.03
C VAL A 138 -0.30 -0.82 -3.43
N LEU A 139 -0.98 -0.21 -2.46
CA LEU A 139 -2.14 0.65 -2.71
C LEU A 139 -1.79 1.93 -3.49
N ALA A 140 -0.51 2.32 -3.52
CA ALA A 140 0.01 3.37 -4.39
C ALA A 140 -0.31 3.14 -5.89
N ILE A 141 -0.63 1.92 -6.31
CA ILE A 141 -1.12 1.60 -7.67
C ILE A 141 -2.28 2.51 -8.13
N TYR A 142 -3.11 2.98 -7.19
CA TYR A 142 -4.27 3.80 -7.50
C TYR A 142 -3.93 5.26 -7.81
N ASP A 143 -2.79 5.75 -7.33
CA ASP A 143 -2.31 7.11 -7.53
C ASP A 143 -1.21 7.18 -8.62
N ASP A 144 -0.56 6.06 -8.89
CA ASP A 144 0.48 5.96 -9.91
C ASP A 144 -0.12 6.02 -11.33
N GLN A 145 0.48 6.88 -12.16
CA GLN A 145 0.02 7.07 -13.53
C GLN A 145 0.18 5.81 -14.39
N ASP A 146 1.31 5.10 -14.22
CA ASP A 146 1.62 3.89 -14.98
C ASP A 146 0.87 2.64 -14.49
N LYS A 147 0.44 2.62 -13.22
CA LYS A 147 -0.23 1.49 -12.54
C LYS A 147 0.54 0.15 -12.60
N GLY A 148 1.84 0.19 -12.89
CA GLY A 148 2.72 -0.98 -12.99
C GLY A 148 2.15 -2.08 -13.88
N VAL A 149 2.03 -3.29 -13.34
CA VAL A 149 1.47 -4.47 -14.04
C VAL A 149 0.03 -4.28 -14.55
N ALA A 150 -0.70 -3.31 -14.00
CA ALA A 150 -2.06 -2.96 -14.43
C ALA A 150 -2.09 -1.75 -15.40
N ALA A 151 -0.99 -1.47 -16.09
CA ALA A 151 -0.92 -0.43 -17.11
C ALA A 151 -2.05 -0.59 -18.15
N GLY A 152 -2.75 0.52 -18.43
CA GLY A 152 -3.87 0.56 -19.37
C GLY A 152 -5.24 0.28 -18.77
N TYR A 153 -5.34 -0.11 -17.50
CA TYR A 153 -6.62 -0.24 -16.79
C TYR A 153 -6.98 1.02 -16.01
N ASP A 154 -8.27 1.33 -15.94
CA ASP A 154 -8.79 2.37 -15.06
C ASP A 154 -8.81 1.89 -13.61
N SER A 155 -8.68 2.81 -12.64
CA SER A 155 -8.73 2.47 -11.22
C SER A 155 -10.07 1.84 -10.78
N SER A 156 -11.14 2.06 -11.54
CA SER A 156 -12.45 1.40 -11.37
C SER A 156 -12.49 -0.06 -11.83
N ASP A 157 -11.40 -0.54 -12.42
CA ASP A 157 -11.27 -1.86 -13.01
C ASP A 157 -10.02 -2.58 -12.50
N ILE A 158 -9.45 -2.10 -11.37
CA ILE A 158 -8.32 -2.71 -10.66
C ILE A 158 -8.74 -3.03 -9.23
N PHE A 159 -8.60 -4.28 -8.83
CA PHE A 159 -8.86 -4.74 -7.47
C PHE A 159 -7.61 -5.41 -6.90
N VAL A 160 -7.23 -5.03 -5.69
CA VAL A 160 -6.05 -5.59 -5.00
C VAL A 160 -6.51 -6.50 -3.86
N CYS A 161 -5.87 -7.66 -3.70
CA CYS A 161 -6.02 -8.52 -2.53
C CYS A 161 -4.64 -8.85 -1.97
N GLU A 162 -4.60 -9.29 -0.71
CA GLU A 162 -3.42 -9.95 -0.15
C GLU A 162 -3.76 -11.35 0.37
N TYR A 163 -2.79 -12.27 0.36
CA TYR A 163 -2.93 -13.59 0.95
C TYR A 163 -1.60 -14.05 1.57
N CYS A 164 -1.66 -14.94 2.54
CA CYS A 164 -0.48 -15.55 3.14
C CYS A 164 -0.18 -16.86 2.41
N ASN A 165 1.02 -17.00 1.83
CA ASN A 165 1.42 -18.21 1.12
C ASN A 165 1.78 -19.36 2.08
N GLY A 166 2.16 -20.53 1.53
CA GLY A 166 2.51 -21.72 2.32
C GLY A 166 3.71 -21.54 3.24
N ASP A 167 4.58 -20.57 2.97
CA ASP A 167 5.78 -20.26 3.75
C ASP A 167 5.53 -19.15 4.80
N GLY A 168 4.30 -18.68 4.94
CA GLY A 168 3.96 -17.58 5.85
C GLY A 168 4.30 -16.18 5.32
N VAL A 169 4.63 -16.07 4.02
CA VAL A 169 4.95 -14.79 3.37
C VAL A 169 3.69 -14.21 2.74
N TRP A 170 3.43 -12.95 3.02
CA TRP A 170 2.31 -12.22 2.42
C TRP A 170 2.61 -11.86 0.97
N GLN A 171 1.67 -12.15 0.08
CA GLN A 171 1.72 -11.88 -1.35
C GLN A 171 0.50 -11.06 -1.74
N TYR A 172 0.63 -10.29 -2.82
CA TYR A 172 -0.40 -9.43 -3.36
C TYR A 172 -0.90 -9.96 -4.68
N LEU A 173 -2.21 -9.92 -4.87
CA LEU A 173 -2.87 -10.22 -6.12
C LEU A 173 -3.39 -8.94 -6.73
N ILE A 174 -3.05 -8.68 -7.99
CA ILE A 174 -3.64 -7.60 -8.78
C ILE A 174 -4.64 -8.24 -9.74
N LEU A 175 -5.90 -7.85 -9.58
CA LEU A 175 -7.01 -8.29 -10.40
C LEU A 175 -7.48 -7.15 -11.29
N VAL A 176 -7.86 -7.48 -12.52
CA VAL A 176 -8.43 -6.51 -13.47
C VAL A 176 -9.68 -7.06 -14.14
N ARG A 177 -10.41 -6.18 -14.82
CA ARG A 177 -11.53 -6.52 -15.69
C ARG A 177 -11.62 -5.54 -16.86
N ASP A 178 -12.29 -5.94 -17.93
CA ASP A 178 -12.46 -5.09 -19.14
C ASP A 178 -13.54 -4.00 -18.99
N GLY A 179 -14.02 -3.74 -17.78
CA GLY A 179 -15.09 -2.81 -17.47
C GLY A 179 -16.18 -3.38 -16.54
N LYS A 180 -17.09 -2.51 -16.09
CA LYS A 180 -18.17 -2.88 -15.17
C LYS A 180 -19.05 -4.01 -15.75
N GLY A 181 -19.17 -5.10 -15.00
CA GLY A 181 -19.95 -6.28 -15.36
C GLY A 181 -19.12 -7.41 -16.00
N SER A 182 -17.89 -7.12 -16.43
CA SER A 182 -16.93 -8.14 -16.89
C SER A 182 -16.38 -8.94 -15.70
N PRO A 183 -15.98 -10.21 -15.92
CA PRO A 183 -15.37 -11.03 -14.89
C PRO A 183 -14.01 -10.46 -14.46
N TRP A 184 -13.68 -10.66 -13.19
CA TRP A 184 -12.35 -10.36 -12.65
C TRP A 184 -11.35 -11.46 -13.00
N SER A 185 -10.14 -11.08 -13.37
CA SER A 185 -9.01 -11.99 -13.60
C SER A 185 -7.78 -11.52 -12.83
N VAL A 186 -7.04 -12.46 -12.23
CA VAL A 186 -5.73 -12.16 -11.63
C VAL A 186 -4.72 -12.04 -12.76
N ILE A 187 -4.04 -10.90 -12.84
CA ILE A 187 -2.96 -10.65 -13.81
C ILE A 187 -1.57 -10.64 -13.18
N HIS A 188 -1.49 -10.51 -11.85
CA HIS A 188 -0.23 -10.51 -11.14
C HIS A 188 -0.36 -11.14 -9.75
N ASN A 189 0.72 -11.82 -9.34
CA ASN A 189 0.92 -12.39 -8.02
C ASN A 189 2.38 -12.15 -7.59
N GLY A 190 2.60 -11.36 -6.54
CA GLY A 190 3.95 -11.03 -6.10
C GLY A 190 3.99 -10.10 -4.89
N SER A 191 5.20 -9.63 -4.55
CA SER A 191 5.44 -8.74 -3.40
C SER A 191 5.27 -7.25 -3.72
N SER A 192 4.95 -6.90 -4.97
CA SER A 192 4.77 -5.53 -5.46
C SER A 192 3.80 -5.52 -6.64
N TYR A 193 3.27 -4.36 -7.01
CA TYR A 193 2.57 -4.17 -8.29
C TYR A 193 3.48 -3.65 -9.41
N LYS A 194 4.74 -3.34 -9.07
CA LYS A 194 5.80 -3.02 -10.02
C LYS A 194 6.44 -4.31 -10.53
N GLU A 195 6.82 -4.34 -11.81
CA GLU A 195 7.52 -5.47 -12.46
C GLU A 195 8.94 -5.70 -11.93
#